data_AF-A0AAW8GBC4-F1
#
_entry.id   AF-A0AAW8GBC4-F1
#
_cell.length_a   1.000
_cell.length_b   1.000
_cell.length_c   1.000
_cell.angle_alpha   90.00
_cell.angle_beta   90.00
_cell.angle_gamma   90.00
#
_symmetry.space_group_name_H-M   'P 1'
#
loop_
_entity.id
_entity.type
_entity.pdbx_description
1 polymer ?
#
loop_
_entity_poly.entity_id
_entity_poly.type
_entity_poly.pdbx_seq_one_letter_code
_entity_poly.pdbx_strand_id
1 'polypeptide(L)'
;MDLVHAVQQMKERMAMEEEEEQRFYVDDSITPPNRFGERLSARVGYQWRPSIAAPWLCGDITIFHDVDMRPDYTLPPPKRKPSAARQAQERQDALYREWEHLKSLALYSVRDFFKDGGNGADIPKVFQAKPDTYTRGLNNFSAKFWL
;
A
#
# COMPACT_ATOMS: atom_id res chain seq x y z
N MET A 1 -0.25 -16.86 -44.85
CA MET A 1 0.06 -16.04 -43.66
C MET A 1 -1.10 -16.22 -42.72
N ASP A 2 -0.88 -17.08 -41.73
CA ASP A 2 -1.89 -17.97 -41.16
C ASP A 2 -2.47 -17.42 -39.87
N LEU A 3 -3.80 -17.24 -39.82
CA LEU A 3 -4.52 -16.83 -38.61
C LEU A 3 -4.23 -17.80 -37.44
N VAL A 4 -3.94 -19.07 -37.76
CA VAL A 4 -3.55 -20.11 -36.80
C VAL A 4 -2.24 -19.78 -36.08
N HIS A 5 -1.25 -19.23 -36.78
CA HIS A 5 0.03 -18.85 -36.16
C HIS A 5 -0.10 -17.62 -35.25
N ALA A 6 -0.99 -16.67 -35.61
CA ALA A 6 -1.27 -15.51 -34.77
C ALA A 6 -2.01 -15.90 -33.49
N VAL A 7 -2.97 -16.82 -33.57
CA VAL A 7 -3.71 -17.34 -32.40
C VAL A 7 -2.81 -18.19 -31.49
N GLN A 8 -1.89 -18.97 -32.06
CA GLN A 8 -0.94 -19.78 -31.28
C GLN A 8 0.03 -18.91 -30.48
N GLN A 9 0.61 -17.88 -31.11
CA GLN A 9 1.47 -16.90 -30.41
C GLN A 9 0.72 -16.12 -29.34
N MET A 10 -0.56 -15.82 -29.54
CA MET A 10 -1.39 -15.19 -28.50
C MET A 10 -1.59 -16.11 -27.31
N LYS A 11 -1.83 -17.41 -27.54
CA LYS A 11 -1.99 -18.41 -26.48
C LYS A 11 -0.70 -18.62 -25.68
N GLU A 12 0.46 -18.66 -26.34
CA GLU A 12 1.75 -18.82 -25.66
C GLU A 12 2.11 -17.60 -24.81
N ARG A 13 1.82 -16.38 -25.29
CA ARG A 13 1.99 -15.15 -24.51
C ARG A 13 1.05 -15.10 -23.31
N MET A 14 -0.22 -15.45 -23.53
CA MET A 14 -1.23 -15.49 -22.48
C MET A 14 -0.91 -16.55 -21.41
N ALA A 15 -0.39 -17.71 -21.80
CA ALA A 15 0.04 -18.74 -20.86
C ALA A 15 1.25 -18.29 -20.01
N MET A 16 2.19 -17.54 -20.61
CA MET A 16 3.34 -16.99 -19.89
C MET A 16 2.93 -15.88 -18.90
N GLU A 17 1.99 -15.01 -19.31
CA GLU A 17 1.41 -13.96 -18.45
C GLU A 17 0.61 -14.58 -17.28
N GLU A 18 -0.21 -15.61 -17.53
CA GLU A 18 -0.91 -16.36 -16.47
C GLU A 18 0.06 -17.09 -15.53
N GLU A 19 1.21 -17.56 -16.04
CA GLU A 19 2.25 -18.20 -15.24
C GLU A 19 2.92 -17.21 -14.27
N GLU A 20 3.13 -15.96 -14.71
CA GLU A 20 3.66 -14.88 -13.88
C GLU A 20 2.64 -14.41 -12.82
N GLU A 21 1.35 -14.35 -13.17
CA GLU A 21 0.26 -13.97 -12.25
C GLU A 21 0.04 -14.97 -11.11
N GLN A 22 0.49 -16.22 -11.27
CA GLN A 22 0.37 -17.27 -10.24
C GLN A 22 1.57 -17.36 -9.26
N ARG A 23 2.49 -16.40 -9.27
CA ARG A 23 3.74 -16.49 -8.47
C ARG A 23 3.69 -15.77 -7.12
N PHE A 24 2.72 -14.88 -6.91
CA PHE A 24 2.58 -14.14 -5.66
C PHE A 24 1.12 -13.89 -5.30
N TYR A 25 0.89 -13.70 -4.01
CA TYR A 25 -0.39 -13.31 -3.43
C TYR A 25 -0.14 -12.23 -2.37
N VAL A 26 -0.95 -11.17 -2.37
CA VAL A 26 -0.87 -10.10 -1.39
C VAL A 26 -2.16 -10.14 -0.57
N ASP A 27 -2.02 -10.24 0.75
CA ASP A 27 -3.14 -10.26 1.68
C ASP A 27 -3.67 -8.83 1.88
N ASP A 28 -4.89 -8.59 1.41
CA ASP A 28 -5.59 -7.30 1.52
C ASP A 28 -6.49 -7.20 2.75
N SER A 29 -6.55 -8.25 3.57
CA SER A 29 -7.39 -8.35 4.78
C SER A 29 -6.81 -7.59 5.99
N ILE A 30 -6.43 -6.33 5.77
CA ILE A 30 -5.80 -5.49 6.78
C ILE A 30 -6.88 -4.80 7.62
N THR A 31 -7.00 -5.23 8.87
CA THR A 31 -8.01 -4.71 9.81
C THR A 31 -7.56 -3.39 10.44
N PRO A 32 -8.42 -2.36 10.50
CA PRO A 32 -8.10 -1.11 11.18
C PRO A 32 -7.92 -1.31 12.70
N PRO A 33 -6.99 -0.58 13.33
CA PRO A 33 -6.96 -0.44 14.78
C PRO A 33 -8.26 0.15 15.33
N ASN A 34 -8.63 -0.24 16.56
CA ASN A 34 -9.81 0.30 17.25
C ASN A 34 -9.74 1.82 17.53
N ARG A 35 -8.52 2.37 17.56
CA ARG A 35 -8.27 3.80 17.76
C ARG A 35 -6.98 4.19 17.07
N PHE A 36 -6.97 5.37 16.46
CA PHE A 36 -5.80 5.89 15.77
C PHE A 36 -5.04 6.89 16.63
N GLY A 37 -3.71 6.76 16.60
CA GLY A 37 -2.77 7.80 17.02
C GLY A 37 -2.16 8.51 15.81
N GLU A 38 -1.33 9.52 16.06
CA GLU A 38 -0.63 10.26 14.98
C GLU A 38 0.39 9.40 14.25
N ARG A 39 0.91 8.36 14.91
CA ARG A 39 1.72 7.32 14.27
C ARG A 39 0.80 6.21 13.79
N LEU A 40 0.59 6.16 12.47
CA LEU A 40 -0.17 5.15 11.77
C LEU A 40 0.73 3.99 11.35
N SER A 41 0.13 2.81 11.20
CA SER A 41 0.81 1.64 10.66
C SER A 41 -0.12 0.79 9.81
N ALA A 42 0.37 0.30 8.68
CA ALA A 42 -0.29 -0.70 7.85
C ALA A 42 0.64 -1.90 7.68
N ARG A 43 0.18 -3.09 8.11
CA ARG A 43 0.91 -4.35 7.93
C ARG A 43 0.29 -5.11 6.76
N VAL A 44 1.12 -5.43 5.77
CA VAL A 44 0.72 -6.18 4.57
C VAL A 44 1.40 -7.55 4.64
N GLY A 45 0.61 -8.61 4.70
CA GLY A 45 1.09 -9.97 4.50
C GLY A 45 1.18 -10.31 3.02
N TYR A 46 2.11 -11.16 2.65
CA TYR A 46 2.21 -11.65 1.27
C TYR A 46 2.82 -13.04 1.22
N GLN A 47 2.55 -13.73 0.11
CA GLN A 47 3.12 -15.02 -0.22
C GLN A 47 3.73 -14.96 -1.61
N TRP A 48 4.84 -15.64 -1.82
CA TRP A 48 5.47 -15.73 -3.13
C TRP A 48 6.18 -17.07 -3.33
N ARG A 49 6.42 -17.44 -4.59
CA ARG A 49 7.21 -18.63 -4.93
C ARG A 49 8.13 -18.33 -6.13
N PRO A 50 9.39 -18.79 -6.11
CA PRO A 50 10.32 -18.58 -7.23
C PRO A 50 9.87 -19.24 -8.54
N SER A 51 9.10 -20.33 -8.48
CA SER A 51 8.50 -21.00 -9.64
C SER A 51 7.22 -21.71 -9.23
N ILE A 52 6.40 -22.16 -10.19
CA ILE A 52 5.15 -22.87 -9.89
C ILE A 52 5.37 -24.16 -9.09
N ALA A 53 6.48 -24.87 -9.36
CA ALA A 53 6.83 -26.10 -8.67
C ALA A 53 7.46 -25.87 -7.28
N ALA A 54 7.88 -24.64 -6.97
CA ALA A 54 8.47 -24.30 -5.69
C ALA A 54 7.41 -24.13 -4.59
N PRO A 55 7.74 -24.43 -3.32
CA PRO A 55 6.84 -24.15 -2.20
C PRO A 55 6.62 -22.64 -2.04
N TRP A 56 5.44 -22.29 -1.51
CA TRP A 56 5.12 -20.91 -1.12
C TRP A 56 5.98 -20.48 0.07
N LEU A 57 6.53 -19.27 -0.04
CA LEU A 57 7.18 -18.53 1.02
C LEU A 57 6.23 -17.44 1.50
N CYS A 58 6.32 -17.09 2.79
CA CYS A 58 5.48 -16.07 3.40
C CYS A 58 6.35 -14.94 3.95
N GLY A 59 5.82 -13.73 3.91
CA GLY A 59 6.49 -12.55 4.40
C GLY A 59 5.48 -11.48 4.78
N ASP A 60 5.98 -10.44 5.44
CA ASP A 60 5.18 -9.27 5.76
C ASP A 60 6.04 -8.02 5.83
N ILE A 61 5.39 -6.89 5.52
CA ILE A 61 5.96 -5.55 5.68
C ILE A 61 5.02 -4.72 6.54
N THR A 62 5.61 -3.96 7.47
CA THR A 62 4.89 -2.92 8.21
C THR A 62 5.36 -1.55 7.75
N ILE A 63 4.44 -0.77 7.17
CA ILE A 63 4.69 0.62 6.77
C ILE A 63 4.15 1.55 7.86
N PHE A 64 5.00 2.44 8.35
CA PHE A 64 4.67 3.47 9.33
C PHE A 64 4.51 4.83 8.67
N HIS A 65 3.61 5.66 9.19
CA HIS A 65 3.47 7.06 8.80
C HIS A 65 3.16 7.92 10.02
N ASP A 66 3.94 8.97 10.22
CA ASP A 66 3.67 9.99 11.23
C ASP A 66 2.90 11.16 10.57
N VAL A 67 1.63 11.30 10.95
CA VAL A 67 0.72 12.29 10.36
C VAL A 67 1.00 13.68 10.93
N ASP A 68 1.21 14.66 10.05
CA ASP A 68 1.29 16.07 10.47
C ASP A 68 -0.12 16.65 10.67
N MET A 69 -0.59 16.62 11.92
CA MET A 69 -1.89 17.17 12.34
C MET A 69 -1.87 18.67 12.64
N ARG A 70 -0.81 19.40 12.24
CA ARG A 70 -0.74 20.84 12.48
C ARG A 70 -1.89 21.56 11.75
N PRO A 71 -2.61 22.46 12.42
CA PRO A 71 -3.66 23.23 11.78
C PRO A 71 -3.09 24.01 10.60
N ASP A 72 -3.86 24.09 9.52
CA ASP A 72 -3.55 25.03 8.46
C ASP A 72 -3.92 26.44 8.91
N TYR A 73 -2.92 27.19 9.38
CA TYR A 73 -3.08 28.56 9.86
C TYR A 73 -3.37 29.57 8.72
N THR A 74 -3.36 29.14 7.46
CA THR A 74 -3.79 29.97 6.33
C THR A 74 -5.32 30.04 6.22
N LEU A 75 -6.04 29.12 6.86
CA LEU A 75 -7.50 29.10 6.87
C LEU A 75 -8.04 30.02 7.98
N PRO A 76 -9.12 30.79 7.69
CA PRO A 76 -9.75 31.61 8.71
C PRO A 76 -10.28 30.72 9.84
N PRO A 77 -10.07 31.11 11.12
CA PRO A 77 -10.52 30.33 12.25
C PRO A 77 -12.06 30.18 12.24
N PRO A 78 -12.60 29.05 12.72
CA PRO A 78 -14.04 28.83 12.71
C PRO A 78 -14.76 29.89 13.55
N LYS A 79 -15.89 30.41 13.04
CA LYS A 79 -16.73 31.42 13.72
C LYS A 79 -17.26 30.99 15.09
N ARG A 80 -17.32 29.68 15.36
CA ARG A 80 -17.69 29.08 16.65
C ARG A 80 -16.70 27.98 16.98
N LYS A 81 -16.21 27.96 18.22
CA LYS A 81 -15.36 26.86 18.72
C LYS A 81 -16.17 25.56 18.71
N PRO A 82 -15.74 24.52 17.98
CA PRO A 82 -16.36 23.20 18.07
C PRO A 82 -16.15 22.62 19.47
N SER A 83 -17.07 21.78 19.94
CA SER A 83 -16.94 21.11 21.23
C SER A 83 -15.75 20.15 21.23
N ALA A 84 -15.19 19.87 22.42
CA ALA A 84 -14.07 18.94 22.55
C ALA A 84 -14.40 17.55 21.99
N ALA A 85 -15.64 17.08 22.20
CA ALA A 85 -16.12 15.81 21.65
C ALA A 85 -16.12 15.80 20.11
N ARG A 86 -16.58 16.90 19.49
CA ARG A 86 -16.61 17.01 18.03
C ARG A 86 -15.21 17.07 17.43
N GLN A 87 -14.29 17.82 18.05
CA GLN A 87 -12.88 17.87 17.63
C GLN A 87 -12.20 16.50 17.73
N ALA A 88 -12.49 15.74 18.79
CA ALA A 88 -11.95 14.39 18.95
C ALA A 88 -12.47 13.44 17.84
N GLN A 89 -13.75 13.54 17.48
CA GLN A 89 -14.33 12.77 16.38
C GLN A 89 -13.72 13.14 15.04
N GLU A 90 -13.68 14.44 14.71
CA GLU A 90 -13.09 14.94 13.46
C GLU A 90 -11.62 14.51 13.31
N ARG A 91 -10.86 14.48 14.42
CA ARG A 91 -9.49 13.97 14.45
C ARG A 91 -9.41 12.46 14.17
N GLN A 92 -10.28 11.65 14.77
CA GLN A 92 -10.30 10.21 14.50
C GLN A 92 -10.71 9.91 13.05
N ASP A 93 -11.70 10.63 12.52
CA ASP A 93 -12.14 10.49 11.13
C ASP A 93 -11.02 10.86 10.15
N ALA A 94 -10.25 11.92 10.45
CA ALA A 94 -9.09 12.31 9.64
C ALA A 94 -7.98 11.26 9.68
N LEU A 95 -7.63 10.75 10.87
CA LEU A 95 -6.63 9.68 11.02
C LEU A 95 -7.05 8.38 10.32
N TYR A 96 -8.33 8.04 10.37
CA TYR A 96 -8.87 6.87 9.69
C TYR A 96 -8.68 6.98 8.16
N ARG A 97 -9.02 8.12 7.57
CA ARG A 97 -8.82 8.37 6.13
C ARG A 97 -7.35 8.28 5.73
N GLU A 98 -6.46 8.87 6.52
CA GLU A 98 -5.02 8.80 6.25
C GLU A 98 -4.49 7.37 6.38
N TRP A 99 -5.02 6.59 7.33
CA TRP A 99 -4.69 5.18 7.46
C TRP A 99 -5.20 4.35 6.28
N GLU A 100 -6.41 4.62 5.77
CA GLU A 100 -6.93 3.95 4.57
C GLU A 100 -6.06 4.24 3.34
N HIS A 101 -5.59 5.48 3.22
CA HIS A 101 -4.65 5.87 2.16
C HIS A 101 -3.31 5.15 2.32
N LEU A 102 -2.73 5.14 3.51
CA LEU A 102 -1.50 4.38 3.83
C LEU A 102 -1.64 2.90 3.49
N LYS A 103 -2.76 2.27 3.89
CA LYS A 103 -3.07 0.87 3.60
C LYS A 103 -3.07 0.60 2.09
N SER A 104 -3.74 1.46 1.34
CA SER A 104 -3.85 1.34 -0.13
C SER A 104 -2.47 1.46 -0.78
N LEU A 105 -1.67 2.44 -0.35
CA LEU A 105 -0.29 2.62 -0.83
C LEU A 105 0.61 1.42 -0.50
N ALA A 106 0.47 0.85 0.71
CA ALA A 106 1.23 -0.34 1.10
C ALA A 106 0.89 -1.54 0.21
N LEU A 107 -0.39 -1.79 -0.03
CA LEU A 107 -0.86 -2.88 -0.90
C LEU A 107 -0.36 -2.70 -2.34
N TYR A 108 -0.48 -1.50 -2.90
CA TYR A 108 0.01 -1.20 -4.25
C TYR A 108 1.53 -1.33 -4.33
N SER A 109 2.27 -0.85 -3.35
CA SER A 109 3.73 -0.95 -3.33
C SER A 109 4.21 -2.41 -3.34
N VAL A 110 3.62 -3.28 -2.52
CA VAL A 110 3.96 -4.71 -2.53
C VAL A 110 3.59 -5.36 -3.85
N ARG A 111 2.39 -5.07 -4.38
CA ARG A 111 1.93 -5.62 -5.66
C ARG A 111 2.81 -5.20 -6.83
N ASP A 112 3.17 -3.92 -6.90
CA ASP A 112 3.99 -3.37 -7.97
C ASP A 112 5.43 -3.88 -7.88
N PHE A 113 5.99 -4.04 -6.68
CA PHE A 113 7.30 -4.66 -6.50
C PHE A 113 7.35 -6.08 -7.06
N PHE A 114 6.31 -6.91 -6.82
CA PHE A 114 6.24 -8.24 -7.40
C PHE A 114 6.02 -8.23 -8.92
N LYS A 115 5.19 -7.32 -9.43
CA LYS A 115 4.99 -7.13 -10.87
C LYS A 115 6.25 -6.70 -11.60
N ASP A 116 7.11 -5.92 -10.94
CA ASP A 116 8.42 -5.51 -11.46
C ASP A 116 9.47 -6.66 -11.39
N GLY A 117 9.07 -7.86 -10.98
CA GLY A 117 9.93 -9.04 -10.87
C GLY A 117 10.72 -9.13 -9.55
N GLY A 118 10.36 -8.31 -8.56
CA GLY A 118 11.00 -8.29 -7.25
C GLY A 118 10.84 -9.62 -6.49
N ASN A 119 11.87 -9.99 -5.72
CA ASN A 119 11.82 -11.16 -4.85
C ASN A 119 11.29 -10.77 -3.47
N GLY A 120 10.26 -11.47 -2.98
CA GLY A 120 9.62 -11.17 -1.69
C GLY A 120 10.57 -11.24 -0.48
N ALA A 121 11.73 -11.89 -0.62
CA ALA A 121 12.79 -11.92 0.37
C ALA A 121 13.50 -10.56 0.55
N ASP A 122 13.46 -9.70 -0.48
CA ASP A 122 14.12 -8.39 -0.49
C ASP A 122 13.23 -7.27 0.08
N ILE A 123 11.93 -7.56 0.29
CA ILE A 123 10.99 -6.61 0.90
C ILE A 123 11.40 -6.43 2.37
N PRO A 124 11.62 -5.19 2.84
CA PRO A 124 11.99 -4.94 4.22
C PRO A 124 10.81 -5.23 5.16
N LYS A 125 11.09 -5.77 6.36
CA LYS A 125 10.05 -5.98 7.38
C LYS A 125 9.39 -4.69 7.85
N VAL A 126 10.14 -3.59 7.85
CA VAL A 126 9.70 -2.29 8.35
C VAL A 126 10.12 -1.20 7.37
N PHE A 127 9.19 -0.30 7.05
CA PHE A 127 9.46 0.86 6.21
C PHE A 127 8.76 2.10 6.79
N GLN A 128 9.46 3.24 6.76
CA GLN A 128 8.86 4.53 7.11
C GLN A 128 8.41 5.22 5.83
N ALA A 129 7.12 5.52 5.73
CA ALA A 129 6.56 6.23 4.60
C ALA A 129 7.17 7.64 4.49
N LYS A 130 7.49 8.04 3.26
CA LYS A 130 8.09 9.34 2.95
C LYS A 130 6.98 10.31 2.53
N PRO A 131 6.53 11.23 3.39
CA PRO A 131 5.52 12.20 3.00
C PRO A 131 6.05 13.16 1.93
N ASP A 132 5.13 13.73 1.15
CA ASP A 132 5.44 14.76 0.18
C ASP A 132 5.84 16.07 0.88
N THR A 133 6.91 16.70 0.43
CA THR A 133 7.44 17.92 1.07
C THR A 133 6.47 19.12 0.93
N TYR A 134 5.67 19.16 -0.12
CA TYR A 134 4.77 20.29 -0.42
C TYR A 134 3.40 20.10 0.23
N THR A 135 2.82 18.90 0.13
CA THR A 135 1.49 18.63 0.72
C THR A 135 1.57 18.17 2.17
N ARG A 136 2.74 17.75 2.65
CA ARG A 136 2.98 17.15 3.98
C ARG A 136 2.21 15.84 4.24
N GLY A 137 1.52 15.32 3.23
CA GLY A 137 0.75 14.08 3.29
C GLY A 137 1.39 12.96 2.47
N LEU A 138 0.73 11.81 2.43
CA LEU A 138 1.14 10.69 1.59
C LEU A 138 0.85 10.96 0.11
N ASN A 139 1.71 10.43 -0.76
CA ASN A 139 1.52 10.37 -2.21
C ASN A 139 1.86 8.96 -2.74
N ASN A 140 1.72 8.76 -4.05
CA ASN A 140 1.92 7.44 -4.69
C ASN A 140 3.32 6.85 -4.52
N PHE A 141 4.33 7.66 -4.17
CA PHE A 141 5.71 7.22 -3.95
C PHE A 141 6.05 7.06 -2.48
N SER A 142 5.16 7.48 -1.56
CA SER A 142 5.43 7.50 -0.13
C SER A 142 5.70 6.12 0.46
N ALA A 143 5.14 5.05 -0.12
CA ALA A 143 5.31 3.67 0.33
C ALA A 143 6.29 2.86 -0.54
N LYS A 144 6.95 3.50 -1.52
CA LYS A 144 7.84 2.80 -2.47
C LYS A 144 9.19 2.51 -1.83
N PHE A 145 9.42 1.24 -1.48
CA PHE A 145 10.58 0.78 -0.68
C PHE A 145 11.77 0.26 -1.50
N TRP A 146 11.64 0.18 -2.84
CA TRP A 146 12.67 -0.35 -3.76
C TRP A 146 13.29 0.69 -4.70
N LEU A 147 13.14 1.99 -4.36
CA LEU A 147 13.78 3.12 -5.06
C LEU A 147 15.17 3.44 -4.49
#